data_AF-A0A7Z0JD00-F1
#
_entry.id   AF-A0A7Z0JD00-F1
#
_cell.length_a   1.000
_cell.length_b   1.000
_cell.length_c   1.000
_cell.angle_alpha   90.00
_cell.angle_beta   90.00
_cell.angle_gamma   90.00
#
_symmetry.space_group_name_H-M   'P 1'
#
loop_
_entity.id
_entity.type
_entity.pdbx_description
1 polymer ?
#
loop_
_entity_poly.entity_id
_entity_poly.type
_entity_poly.pdbx_seq_one_letter_code
_entity_poly.pdbx_strand_id
1 'polypeptide(L)'
;MLSESLAALAGAAATGLVGAMVTDVWQLTKQEVADLFGRGENAGREGIAAALDVDAQVLARADDGEADEIRAELEDVWRRRLEHLLEKHPEMEPELGELVEQIKERAPADGSTWVQHNVARDHATQFAVQGGNVVYHQAPEPPKAGNGRP
;
A
#
# COMPACT_ATOMS: atom_id res chain seq x y z
N MET A 1 -5.21 18.24 1.15
CA MET A 1 -3.87 17.72 0.85
C MET A 1 -3.44 16.93 2.07
N LEU A 2 -3.47 15.60 1.97
CA LEU A 2 -2.84 14.72 2.96
C LEU A 2 -1.38 15.13 3.17
N SER A 3 -0.90 15.02 4.41
CA SER A 3 0.53 15.10 4.65
C SER A 3 1.23 13.89 4.02
N GLU A 4 2.49 14.06 3.65
CA GLU A 4 3.35 12.99 3.13
C GLU A 4 3.42 11.79 4.10
N SER A 5 3.34 12.05 5.41
CA SER A 5 3.29 11.01 6.45
C SER A 5 2.01 10.16 6.38
N LEU A 6 0.85 10.78 6.17
CA LEU A 6 -0.44 10.07 6.09
C LEU A 6 -0.56 9.28 4.80
N ALA A 7 -0.04 9.79 3.68
CA ALA A 7 0.03 9.07 2.42
C ALA A 7 0.94 7.82 2.53
N ALA A 8 2.09 7.96 3.19
CA ALA A 8 2.97 6.82 3.47
C ALA A 8 2.31 5.78 4.37
N LEU A 9 1.57 6.21 5.39
CA LEU A 9 0.80 5.32 6.27
C LEU A 9 -0.28 4.56 5.51
N ALA A 10 -1.06 5.26 4.67
CA ALA A 10 -2.08 4.64 3.83
C ALA A 10 -1.49 3.61 2.86
N GLY A 11 -0.31 3.90 2.29
CA GLY A 11 0.44 2.94 1.46
C GLY A 11 0.86 1.70 2.24
N ALA A 12 1.48 1.87 3.41
CA ALA A 12 1.89 0.74 4.26
C ALA A 12 0.71 -0.13 4.71
N ALA A 13 -0.41 0.51 5.08
CA ALA A 13 -1.64 -0.18 5.44
C ALA A 13 -2.23 -0.97 4.27
N ALA A 14 -2.22 -0.42 3.05
CA ALA A 14 -2.70 -1.10 1.86
C ALA A 14 -1.86 -2.34 1.52
N THR A 15 -0.53 -2.22 1.50
CA THR A 15 0.37 -3.37 1.29
C THR A 15 0.14 -4.45 2.34
N GLY A 16 -0.03 -4.07 3.61
CA GLY A 16 -0.28 -5.05 4.67
C GLY A 16 -1.64 -5.72 4.60
N LEU A 17 -2.66 -4.95 4.24
CA LEU A 17 -4.00 -5.47 4.03
C LEU A 17 -4.04 -6.52 2.92
N VAL A 18 -3.43 -6.24 1.77
CA VAL A 18 -3.41 -7.19 0.65
C VAL A 18 -2.49 -8.38 0.94
N GLY A 19 -1.36 -8.16 1.61
CA GLY A 19 -0.50 -9.24 2.10
C GLY A 19 -1.23 -10.19 3.04
N ALA A 20 -2.09 -9.67 3.92
CA ALA A 20 -2.87 -10.47 4.86
C ALA A 20 -3.94 -11.34 4.17
N MET A 21 -4.47 -10.97 3.00
CA MET A 21 -5.60 -11.65 2.32
C MET A 21 -5.35 -13.14 2.03
N VAL A 22 -4.09 -13.53 1.85
CA VAL A 22 -3.68 -14.91 1.51
C VAL A 22 -3.10 -15.67 2.72
N THR A 23 -3.26 -15.11 3.92
CA THR A 23 -2.69 -15.66 5.15
C THR A 23 -3.77 -16.01 6.15
N ASP A 24 -3.41 -16.75 7.19
CA ASP A 24 -4.32 -17.11 8.28
C ASP A 24 -4.80 -15.90 9.10
N VAL A 25 -4.11 -14.75 9.01
CA VAL A 25 -4.46 -13.53 9.75
C VAL A 25 -5.55 -12.70 9.05
N TRP A 26 -5.95 -13.10 7.83
CA TRP A 26 -6.90 -12.38 6.97
C TRP A 26 -8.20 -12.00 7.70
N GLN A 27 -8.83 -12.97 8.37
CA GLN A 27 -10.16 -12.76 8.96
C GLN A 27 -10.15 -11.69 10.05
N LEU A 28 -9.05 -11.60 10.82
CA LEU A 28 -8.88 -10.59 11.85
C LEU A 28 -8.62 -9.21 11.24
N THR A 29 -7.67 -9.13 10.30
CA THR A 29 -7.34 -7.89 9.59
C THR A 29 -8.56 -7.30 8.87
N LYS A 30 -9.37 -8.15 8.22
CA LYS A 30 -10.62 -7.74 7.57
C LYS A 30 -11.60 -7.09 8.56
N GLN A 31 -11.77 -7.67 9.75
CA GLN A 31 -12.68 -7.13 10.76
C GLN A 31 -12.20 -5.76 11.26
N GLU A 32 -10.91 -5.63 11.55
CA GLU A 32 -10.30 -4.38 12.02
C GLU A 32 -10.45 -3.25 10.98
N VAL A 33 -10.21 -3.54 9.69
CA VAL A 33 -10.42 -2.57 8.60
C VAL A 33 -11.89 -2.23 8.41
N ALA A 34 -12.77 -3.22 8.40
CA ALA A 34 -14.21 -2.97 8.26
C ALA A 34 -14.75 -2.11 9.41
N ASP A 35 -14.27 -2.34 10.63
CA ASP A 35 -14.61 -1.53 11.81
C ASP A 35 -14.08 -0.10 11.69
N LEU A 36 -12.86 0.08 11.16
CA LEU A 36 -12.26 1.39 10.91
C LEU A 36 -13.13 2.22 9.94
N PHE A 37 -13.47 1.65 8.78
CA PHE A 37 -14.33 2.34 7.81
C PHE A 37 -15.77 2.49 8.30
N GLY A 38 -16.28 1.57 9.13
CA GLY A 38 -17.61 1.71 9.73
C GLY A 38 -17.74 2.92 10.67
N ARG A 39 -16.62 3.41 11.21
CA ARG A 39 -16.57 4.62 12.05
C ARG A 39 -16.41 5.91 11.23
N GLY A 40 -15.74 5.84 10.08
CA GLY A 40 -15.39 7.02 9.26
C GLY A 40 -16.12 7.17 7.92
N GLU A 41 -16.86 6.17 7.43
CA GLU A 41 -17.58 6.29 6.15
C GLU A 41 -19.02 5.77 6.20
N ASN A 42 -19.86 6.39 5.37
CA ASN A 42 -21.26 6.00 5.18
C ASN A 42 -21.43 4.72 4.34
N ALA A 43 -20.34 4.22 3.72
CA ALA A 43 -20.34 2.96 2.96
C ALA A 43 -20.65 1.73 3.84
N GLY A 44 -20.57 1.89 5.17
CA GLY A 44 -20.95 0.88 6.14
C GLY A 44 -19.91 -0.24 6.25
N ARG A 45 -19.66 -0.65 7.48
CA ARG A 45 -18.80 -1.79 7.83
C ARG A 45 -19.01 -3.01 6.94
N GLU A 46 -20.28 -3.36 6.67
CA GLU A 46 -20.65 -4.53 5.88
C GLU A 46 -20.25 -4.40 4.41
N GLY A 47 -20.37 -3.21 3.82
CA GLY A 47 -19.96 -2.97 2.43
C GLY A 47 -18.46 -3.12 2.23
N ILE A 48 -17.68 -2.61 3.19
CA ILE A 48 -16.21 -2.75 3.18
C ILE A 48 -15.79 -4.19 3.39
N ALA A 49 -16.40 -4.89 4.35
CA ALA A 49 -16.14 -6.31 4.57
C ALA A 49 -16.45 -7.17 3.32
N ALA A 50 -17.55 -6.88 2.62
CA ALA A 50 -17.91 -7.59 1.40
C ALA A 50 -16.93 -7.30 0.24
N ALA A 51 -16.51 -6.04 0.07
CA ALA A 51 -15.51 -5.69 -0.94
C ALA A 51 -14.18 -6.40 -0.67
N LEU A 52 -13.72 -6.41 0.59
CA LEU A 52 -12.53 -7.12 1.03
C LEU A 52 -12.59 -8.63 0.74
N ASP A 53 -13.74 -9.28 0.99
CA ASP A 53 -13.91 -10.71 0.66
C ASP A 53 -13.85 -11.00 -0.84
N VAL A 54 -14.39 -10.10 -1.67
CA VAL A 54 -14.32 -10.25 -3.13
C VAL A 54 -12.87 -10.16 -3.58
N ASP A 55 -12.13 -9.15 -3.11
CA ASP A 55 -10.74 -8.93 -3.49
C ASP A 55 -9.84 -10.09 -3.03
N ALA A 56 -10.03 -10.59 -1.80
CA ALA A 56 -9.31 -11.76 -1.30
C ALA A 56 -9.61 -13.03 -2.11
N GLN A 57 -10.86 -13.22 -2.56
CA GLN A 57 -11.22 -14.35 -3.45
C GLN A 57 -10.61 -14.23 -4.84
N VAL A 58 -10.48 -13.01 -5.37
CA VAL A 58 -9.81 -12.77 -6.66
C VAL A 58 -8.34 -13.15 -6.52
N LEU A 59 -7.66 -12.66 -5.49
CA LEU A 59 -6.25 -12.96 -5.24
C LEU A 59 -6.01 -14.46 -4.97
N ALA A 60 -6.91 -15.13 -4.24
CA ALA A 60 -6.80 -16.57 -3.97
C ALA A 60 -7.04 -17.46 -5.20
N ARG A 61 -7.65 -16.93 -6.26
CA ARG A 61 -7.89 -17.66 -7.53
C ARG A 61 -6.86 -17.33 -8.61
N ALA A 62 -5.98 -16.36 -8.37
CA ALA A 62 -4.95 -15.97 -9.30
C ALA A 62 -3.87 -17.05 -9.41
N ASP A 63 -3.34 -17.25 -10.61
CA ASP A 63 -2.13 -18.05 -10.81
C ASP A 63 -0.90 -17.25 -10.36
N ASP A 64 0.23 -17.91 -10.08
CA ASP A 64 1.46 -17.27 -9.57
C ASP A 64 1.96 -16.10 -10.44
N GLY A 65 1.71 -16.14 -11.75
CA GLY A 65 2.08 -15.07 -12.69
C GLY A 65 1.14 -13.85 -12.67
N GLU A 66 -0.11 -14.02 -12.22
CA GLU A 66 -1.15 -12.98 -12.16
C GLU A 66 -1.30 -12.40 -10.75
N ALA A 67 -0.92 -13.17 -9.73
CA ALA A 67 -1.07 -12.80 -8.32
C ALA A 67 -0.30 -11.51 -7.96
N ASP A 68 0.87 -11.28 -8.56
CA ASP A 68 1.65 -10.07 -8.33
C ASP A 68 1.01 -8.83 -8.94
N GLU A 69 0.43 -8.95 -10.14
CA GLU A 69 -0.29 -7.86 -10.80
C GLU A 69 -1.57 -7.51 -10.05
N ILE A 70 -2.36 -8.52 -9.69
CA ILE A 70 -3.58 -8.35 -8.88
C ILE A 70 -3.26 -7.73 -7.52
N ARG A 71 -2.17 -8.16 -6.87
CA ARG A 71 -1.71 -7.56 -5.61
C ARG A 71 -1.45 -6.07 -5.78
N ALA A 72 -0.68 -5.68 -6.80
CA ALA A 72 -0.36 -4.28 -7.05
C ALA A 72 -1.62 -3.44 -7.34
N GLU A 73 -2.58 -3.97 -8.11
CA GLU A 73 -3.86 -3.30 -8.37
C GLU A 73 -4.69 -3.10 -7.10
N LEU A 74 -4.80 -4.14 -6.27
CA LEU A 74 -5.53 -4.09 -5.01
C LEU A 74 -4.88 -3.13 -4.02
N GLU A 75 -3.54 -3.11 -3.94
CA GLU A 75 -2.80 -2.14 -3.11
C GLU A 75 -3.13 -0.71 -3.52
N ASP A 76 -3.16 -0.43 -4.83
CA ASP A 76 -3.52 0.87 -5.39
C ASP A 76 -4.97 1.28 -5.05
N VAL A 77 -5.92 0.34 -5.13
CA VAL A 77 -7.33 0.57 -4.79
C VAL A 77 -7.51 0.88 -3.31
N TRP A 78 -6.93 0.05 -2.44
CA TRP A 78 -7.08 0.20 -1.00
C TRP A 78 -6.29 1.39 -0.45
N ARG A 79 -5.12 1.71 -1.02
CA ARG A 79 -4.37 2.93 -0.69
C ARG A 79 -5.23 4.17 -0.90
N ARG A 80 -5.87 4.31 -2.07
CA ARG A 80 -6.74 5.48 -2.36
C ARG A 80 -7.93 5.58 -1.42
N ARG A 81 -8.52 4.45 -1.02
CA ARG A 81 -9.62 4.43 -0.05
C ARG A 81 -9.17 4.86 1.35
N LEU A 82 -8.00 4.39 1.78
CA LEU A 82 -7.41 4.77 3.07
C LEU A 82 -6.96 6.23 3.09
N GLU A 83 -6.37 6.73 2.01
CA GLU A 83 -6.07 8.15 1.82
C GLU A 83 -7.35 8.98 2.00
N HIS A 84 -8.42 8.64 1.28
CA HIS A 84 -9.71 9.35 1.37
C HIS A 84 -10.34 9.27 2.76
N LEU A 85 -10.18 8.15 3.46
CA LEU A 85 -10.60 8.00 4.86
C LEU A 85 -9.85 8.98 5.75
N LEU A 86 -8.52 9.04 5.66
CA LEU A 86 -7.66 9.94 6.45
C LEU A 86 -7.87 11.42 6.10
N GLU A 87 -8.25 11.74 4.85
CA GLU A 87 -8.61 13.11 4.47
C GLU A 87 -9.86 13.61 5.17
N LYS A 88 -10.84 12.72 5.37
CA LYS A 88 -12.10 13.04 6.05
C LYS A 88 -11.99 12.92 7.56
N HIS A 89 -11.22 11.95 8.02
CA HIS A 89 -11.06 11.58 9.42
C HIS A 89 -9.57 11.50 9.79
N PRO A 90 -8.85 12.64 9.85
CA PRO A 90 -7.44 12.65 10.25
C PRO A 90 -7.22 12.08 11.66
N GLU A 91 -8.24 12.11 12.51
CA GLU A 91 -8.22 11.53 13.85
C GLU A 91 -8.02 10.00 13.87
N MET A 92 -8.19 9.32 12.72
CA MET A 92 -8.03 7.87 12.58
C MET A 92 -6.58 7.44 12.24
N GLU A 93 -5.65 8.40 12.12
CA GLU A 93 -4.22 8.15 11.89
C GLU A 93 -3.61 7.16 12.90
N PRO A 94 -3.73 7.35 14.23
CA PRO A 94 -3.09 6.46 15.20
C PRO A 94 -3.66 5.05 15.13
N GLU A 95 -4.97 4.88 14.94
CA GLU A 95 -5.62 3.59 14.81
C GLU A 95 -5.15 2.85 13.54
N LEU A 96 -5.00 3.56 12.42
CA LEU A 96 -4.44 2.97 11.21
C LEU A 96 -2.98 2.58 11.40
N GLY A 97 -2.20 3.38 12.13
CA GLY A 97 -0.83 3.07 12.54
C GLY A 97 -0.74 1.78 13.37
N GLU A 98 -1.59 1.65 14.39
CA GLU A 98 -1.68 0.44 15.22
C GLU A 98 -2.05 -0.79 14.41
N LEU A 99 -2.98 -0.65 13.46
CA LEU A 99 -3.34 -1.73 12.54
C LEU A 99 -2.14 -2.19 11.69
N VAL A 100 -1.38 -1.25 11.14
CA VAL A 100 -0.19 -1.57 10.34
C VAL A 100 0.83 -2.37 11.17
N GLU A 101 1.11 -1.93 12.40
CA GLU A 101 2.05 -2.63 13.27
C GLU A 101 1.54 -4.03 13.65
N GLN A 102 0.24 -4.18 13.96
CA GLN A 102 -0.35 -5.49 14.23
C GLN A 102 -0.25 -6.45 13.04
N ILE A 103 -0.48 -5.98 11.82
CA ILE A 103 -0.33 -6.81 10.61
C ILE A 103 1.13 -7.25 10.45
N LYS A 104 2.09 -6.35 10.67
CA LYS A 104 3.53 -6.67 10.60
C LYS A 104 3.95 -7.70 11.64
N GLU A 105 3.48 -7.58 12.88
CA GLU A 105 3.79 -8.51 13.95
C GLU A 105 3.23 -9.91 13.70
N ARG A 106 2.07 -9.98 13.03
CA ARG A 106 1.35 -11.24 12.77
C ARG A 106 1.75 -11.90 11.45
N ALA A 107 2.44 -11.19 10.56
CA ALA A 107 2.93 -11.74 9.31
C ALA A 107 4.00 -12.83 9.57
N PRO A 108 3.92 -14.00 8.90
CA PRO A 108 4.93 -15.04 9.06
C PRO A 108 6.31 -14.54 8.62
N ALA A 109 7.34 -14.81 9.43
CA ALA A 109 8.73 -14.48 9.13
C ALA A 109 9.33 -15.27 7.93
N ASP A 110 8.51 -16.07 7.24
CA ASP A 110 8.95 -16.96 6.17
C ASP A 110 9.01 -16.20 4.84
N GLY A 111 10.10 -15.43 4.68
CA GLY A 111 10.78 -15.18 3.40
C GLY A 111 10.05 -14.38 2.31
N SER A 112 8.75 -14.13 2.43
CA SER A 112 8.02 -13.18 1.59
C SER A 112 8.36 -11.79 2.10
N THR A 113 9.52 -11.29 1.63
CA THR A 113 9.94 -9.91 1.72
C THR A 113 8.69 -9.04 1.56
N TRP A 114 8.37 -8.25 2.58
CA TRP A 114 7.46 -7.13 2.41
C TRP A 114 8.02 -6.27 1.28
N VAL A 115 7.54 -6.50 0.07
CA VAL A 115 7.81 -5.67 -1.09
C VAL A 115 7.04 -4.41 -0.79
N GLN A 116 7.71 -3.47 -0.12
CA GLN A 116 7.20 -2.13 0.02
C GLN A 116 7.16 -1.54 -1.40
N HIS A 117 5.97 -1.60 -2.02
CA HIS A 117 5.71 -1.09 -3.35
C HIS A 117 5.78 0.44 -3.31
N ASN A 118 7.01 0.97 -3.33
CA ASN A 118 7.27 2.41 -3.39
C ASN A 118 7.12 2.88 -4.83
N VAL A 119 5.93 3.40 -5.18
CA VAL A 119 5.70 4.08 -6.47
C VAL A 119 6.20 5.51 -6.37
N ALA A 120 7.41 5.78 -6.86
CA ALA A 120 7.89 7.14 -7.08
C ALA A 120 7.30 7.70 -8.39
N ARG A 121 6.60 8.85 -8.33
CA ARG A 121 6.29 9.68 -9.50
C ARG A 121 7.01 11.03 -9.36
N ASP A 122 7.39 11.61 -10.49
CA ASP A 122 7.96 12.96 -10.63
C ASP A 122 9.37 13.18 -10.02
N HIS A 123 10.37 12.44 -10.51
CA HIS A 123 11.82 12.67 -10.30
C HIS A 123 12.41 12.34 -8.91
N ALA A 124 11.71 11.58 -8.06
CA ALA A 124 12.31 11.10 -6.81
C ALA A 124 13.22 9.88 -7.06
N THR A 125 14.50 9.98 -6.68
CA THR A 125 15.39 8.81 -6.59
C THR A 125 15.21 8.19 -5.21
N GLN A 126 14.71 6.96 -5.14
CA GLN A 126 14.52 6.23 -3.88
C GLN A 126 15.45 5.02 -3.81
N PHE A 127 16.11 4.85 -2.67
CA PHE A 127 16.93 3.68 -2.37
C PHE A 127 16.22 2.85 -1.31
N ALA A 128 15.74 1.66 -1.68
CA ALA A 128 15.28 0.66 -0.74
C ALA A 128 16.38 -0.39 -0.59
N VAL A 129 16.83 -0.65 0.65
CA VAL A 129 17.80 -1.72 0.91
C VAL A 129 17.34 -2.56 2.08
N GLN A 130 17.19 -3.86 1.84
CA GLN A 130 17.10 -4.89 2.88
C GLN A 130 18.33 -5.79 2.72
N GLY A 131 19.41 -5.47 3.47
CA GLY A 131 20.58 -6.34 3.61
C GLY A 131 21.72 -6.21 2.58
N GLY A 132 22.11 -5.00 2.16
CA GLY A 132 23.28 -4.81 1.27
C GLY A 132 23.70 -3.33 1.12
N ASN A 133 24.71 -3.06 0.29
CA ASN A 133 25.14 -1.69 -0.07
C ASN A 133 24.68 -1.31 -1.47
N VAL A 134 24.20 -0.08 -1.66
CA VAL A 134 23.93 0.50 -2.98
C VAL A 134 25.05 1.45 -3.38
N VAL A 135 25.69 1.20 -4.52
CA VAL A 135 26.67 2.12 -5.12
C VAL A 135 26.03 2.76 -6.35
N TYR A 136 25.91 4.09 -6.32
CA TYR A 136 25.27 4.90 -7.36
C TYR A 136 26.32 5.62 -8.20
N HIS A 137 26.26 5.45 -9.52
CA HIS A 137 27.02 6.23 -10.48
C HIS A 137 26.07 6.98 -11.43
N GLN A 138 26.05 8.30 -11.35
CA GLN A 138 25.29 9.16 -12.27
C GLN A 138 26.18 9.57 -13.44
N ALA A 139 25.73 9.31 -14.66
CA ALA A 139 26.35 9.90 -15.85
C ALA A 139 25.90 11.37 -15.99
N PRO A 140 26.79 12.31 -16.35
CA PRO A 140 26.41 13.71 -16.55
C PRO A 140 25.44 13.86 -17.72
N GLU A 141 24.43 14.73 -17.55
CA GLU A 141 23.42 15.01 -18.59
C GLU A 141 24.08 15.58 -19.86
N PRO A 142 23.68 15.14 -21.07
CA PRO A 142 24.14 15.75 -22.30
C PRO A 142 23.56 17.17 -22.46
N PRO A 143 24.33 18.13 -22.99
CA PRO A 143 23.90 19.52 -23.10
C PRO A 143 22.71 19.68 -24.04
N LYS A 144 21.71 20.44 -23.60
CA LYS A 144 20.50 20.75 -24.38
C LYS A 144 20.86 21.56 -25.63
N ALA A 145 20.50 21.04 -26.80
CA ALA A 145 20.69 21.73 -28.08
C ALA A 145 19.85 23.02 -28.13
N GLY A 146 20.51 24.17 -28.14
CA GLY A 146 19.86 25.46 -28.32
C GLY A 146 19.35 25.62 -29.74
N ASN A 147 18.03 25.71 -29.90
CA ASN A 147 17.41 26.16 -31.13
C ASN A 147 17.64 27.66 -31.30
N GLY A 148 18.60 28.03 -32.14
CA GLY A 148 18.82 29.40 -32.62
C GLY A 148 19.06 29.39 -34.12
N ARG A 149 18.01 29.70 -34.89
CA ARG A 149 18.08 30.21 -36.27
C ARG A 149 17.32 31.53 -36.29
N PRO A 150 17.79 32.54 -37.03
CA PRO A 150 17.79 32.52 -38.50
C PRO A 150 19.17 32.52 -39.14
#